data_AF-A0A1I3KEW1-F1
#
_entry.id   AF-A0A1I3KEW1-F1
#
_cell.length_a   1.000
_cell.length_b   1.000
_cell.length_c   1.000
_cell.angle_alpha   90.00
_cell.angle_beta   90.00
_cell.angle_gamma   90.00
#
_symmetry.space_group_name_H-M   'P 1'
#
loop_
_entity.id
_entity.type
_entity.pdbx_description
1 polymer ?
#
loop_
_entity_poly.entity_id
_entity_poly.type
_entity_poly.pdbx_seq_one_letter_code
_entity_poly.pdbx_strand_id
1 'polypeptide(L)'
;MHPIERKLRVEICPYLITGKRLNKWTPYRVYIAYSYLGEVFVLLAGFGIANPVMVFLSGGQGTSAPVGNPSTVAEFLSGNWLGWMAIVLLVIWGLIKFYIRSEDLEKRCSLLRSCKQQCMQIEYQLLQVLATETPMEKLPTLQAKLYELVDRNIAERSWQFSGPEPGIENEVDAYCNQLISKYSSFWLPAPSVDRD
;
A
#
# COMPACT_ATOMS: atom_id res chain seq x y z
N MET A 1 -22.02 8.74 27.50
CA MET A 1 -20.94 8.44 26.54
C MET A 1 -19.92 9.55 26.67
N HIS A 2 -18.68 9.22 27.00
CA HIS A 2 -17.63 10.22 27.17
C HIS A 2 -17.38 10.92 25.81
N PRO A 3 -17.19 12.26 25.75
CA PRO A 3 -16.94 12.97 24.48
C PRO A 3 -15.72 12.40 23.72
N ILE A 4 -14.71 11.92 24.45
CA ILE A 4 -13.53 11.23 23.90
C ILE A 4 -13.94 9.94 23.16
N GLU A 5 -14.82 9.13 23.74
CA GLU A 5 -15.27 7.86 23.15
C GLU A 5 -16.00 8.09 21.83
N ARG A 6 -16.90 9.08 21.80
CA ARG A 6 -17.64 9.43 20.57
C ARG A 6 -16.66 9.84 19.48
N LYS A 7 -15.67 10.67 19.83
CA LYS A 7 -14.69 11.18 18.87
C LYS A 7 -13.78 10.07 18.33
N LEU A 8 -13.31 9.17 19.20
CA LEU A 8 -12.53 8.00 18.78
C LEU A 8 -13.32 7.13 17.81
N ARG A 9 -14.57 6.79 18.15
CA ARG A 9 -15.40 5.84 17.39
C ARG A 9 -15.84 6.36 16.04
N VAL A 10 -16.19 7.64 15.95
CA VAL A 10 -16.75 8.23 14.73
C VAL A 10 -15.65 8.79 13.82
N GLU A 11 -14.62 9.42 14.38
CA GLU A 11 -13.75 10.30 13.60
C GLU A 11 -12.33 9.77 13.39
N ILE A 12 -11.80 8.94 14.31
CA ILE A 12 -10.38 8.54 14.30
C ILE A 12 -10.20 7.03 14.03
N CYS A 13 -10.80 6.17 14.85
CA CYS A 13 -10.67 4.72 14.74
C CYS A 13 -11.01 4.18 13.33
N PRO A 14 -12.09 4.61 12.64
CA PRO A 14 -12.44 4.08 11.32
C PRO A 14 -11.36 4.27 10.26
N TYR A 15 -10.74 5.45 10.23
CA TYR A 15 -9.69 5.78 9.27
C TYR A 15 -8.38 5.05 9.58
N LEU A 16 -8.04 4.87 10.87
CA LEU A 16 -6.86 4.09 11.26
C LEU A 16 -7.01 2.60 10.91
N ILE A 17 -8.18 2.00 11.14
CA ILE A 17 -8.46 0.61 10.76
C ILE A 17 -8.41 0.43 9.24
N THR A 18 -9.02 1.36 8.50
CA THR A 18 -8.92 1.39 7.04
C THR A 18 -7.47 1.45 6.59
N GLY A 19 -6.66 2.34 7.18
CA GLY A 19 -5.23 2.47 6.93
C GLY A 19 -4.44 1.17 7.15
N LYS A 20 -4.80 0.37 8.16
CA LYS A 20 -4.19 -0.95 8.41
C LYS A 20 -4.55 -1.97 7.34
N ARG A 21 -5.77 -1.90 6.78
CA ARG A 21 -6.30 -2.82 5.78
C ARG A 21 -5.88 -2.51 4.34
N LEU A 22 -5.31 -1.34 4.06
CA LEU A 22 -4.82 -0.94 2.74
C LEU A 22 -3.91 -2.00 2.06
N ASN A 23 -3.17 -2.81 2.82
CA ASN A 23 -2.33 -3.90 2.28
C ASN A 23 -3.12 -5.07 1.65
N LYS A 24 -4.42 -5.19 1.93
CA LYS A 24 -5.27 -6.25 1.37
C LYS A 24 -5.70 -5.94 -0.06
N TRP A 25 -5.41 -4.74 -0.56
CA TRP A 25 -5.80 -4.31 -1.90
C TRP A 25 -5.12 -5.16 -2.98
N THR A 26 -5.91 -5.77 -3.87
CA THR A 26 -5.42 -6.66 -4.92
C THR A 26 -4.34 -6.02 -5.81
N PRO A 27 -4.49 -4.76 -6.26
CA PRO A 27 -3.46 -4.07 -7.05
C PRO A 27 -2.13 -3.90 -6.30
N TYR A 28 -2.17 -3.70 -4.97
CA TYR A 28 -0.97 -3.64 -4.14
C TYR A 28 -0.22 -4.99 -4.11
N ARG A 29 -0.96 -6.11 -4.05
CA ARG A 29 -0.36 -7.45 -4.13
C ARG A 29 0.26 -7.73 -5.51
N VAL A 30 -0.41 -7.30 -6.58
CA VAL A 30 0.09 -7.43 -7.96
C VAL A 30 1.37 -6.60 -8.13
N TYR A 31 1.41 -5.37 -7.61
CA TYR A 31 2.60 -4.54 -7.62
C TYR A 31 3.78 -5.18 -6.87
N ILE A 32 3.54 -5.71 -5.67
CA ILE A 32 4.59 -6.43 -4.91
C ILE A 32 5.11 -7.62 -5.71
N ALA A 33 4.22 -8.45 -6.27
CA ALA A 33 4.62 -9.60 -7.08
C ALA A 33 5.44 -9.17 -8.31
N TYR A 34 5.06 -8.09 -8.98
CA TYR A 34 5.83 -7.54 -10.10
C TYR A 34 7.21 -7.03 -9.68
N SER A 35 7.32 -6.31 -8.55
CA SER A 35 8.60 -5.82 -8.04
C SER A 35 9.58 -6.98 -7.79
N TYR A 36 9.11 -8.06 -7.16
CA TYR A 36 9.93 -9.25 -6.90
C TYR A 36 10.31 -9.97 -8.20
N LEU A 37 9.38 -10.13 -9.12
CA LEU A 37 9.68 -10.75 -10.41
C LEU A 37 10.68 -9.92 -11.21
N GLY A 38 10.61 -8.58 -11.15
CA GLY A 38 11.56 -7.69 -11.81
C GLY A 38 12.98 -7.89 -11.29
N GLU A 39 13.15 -7.97 -9.96
CA GLU A 39 14.44 -8.29 -9.34
C GLU A 39 14.93 -9.68 -9.74
N VAL A 40 14.06 -10.70 -9.77
CA VAL A 40 14.41 -12.05 -10.21
C VAL A 40 14.84 -12.07 -11.68
N PHE A 41 14.16 -11.35 -12.57
CA PHE A 41 14.57 -11.20 -13.97
C PHE A 41 15.91 -10.48 -14.12
N VAL A 42 16.17 -9.45 -13.32
CA VAL A 42 17.47 -8.75 -13.28
C VAL A 42 18.58 -9.66 -12.75
N LEU A 43 18.29 -10.48 -11.74
CA LEU A 43 19.22 -11.48 -11.19
C LEU A 43 19.54 -12.57 -12.22
N LEU A 44 18.52 -13.09 -12.91
CA LEU A 44 18.66 -14.04 -14.02
C LEU A 44 19.44 -13.45 -15.21
N ALA A 45 19.24 -12.17 -15.50
CA ALA A 45 20.01 -11.43 -16.49
C ALA A 45 21.48 -11.24 -16.06
N GLY A 46 21.72 -10.90 -14.80
CA GLY A 46 23.06 -10.75 -14.22
C GLY A 46 23.85 -12.06 -14.11
N PHE A 47 23.17 -13.21 -14.00
CA PHE A 47 23.80 -14.54 -14.01
C PHE A 47 24.10 -15.10 -15.42
N GLY A 48 23.89 -14.33 -16.49
CA GLY A 48 24.33 -14.70 -17.83
C GLY A 48 23.42 -15.68 -18.59
N ILE A 49 22.22 -15.98 -18.07
CA ILE A 49 21.23 -16.86 -18.74
C ILE A 49 20.44 -16.10 -19.82
N ALA A 50 20.52 -14.76 -19.86
CA ALA A 50 19.69 -13.92 -20.72
C ALA A 50 20.34 -13.46 -22.04
N ASN A 51 21.31 -14.21 -22.58
CA ASN A 51 22.11 -13.72 -23.71
C ASN A 51 21.36 -13.57 -25.06
N PRO A 52 20.32 -14.36 -25.42
CA PRO A 52 19.60 -14.11 -26.67
C PRO A 52 18.33 -13.25 -26.53
N VAL A 53 17.67 -13.23 -25.35
CA VAL A 53 16.36 -12.58 -25.19
C VAL A 53 16.48 -11.11 -24.74
N MET A 54 17.50 -10.76 -23.94
CA MET A 54 17.72 -9.37 -23.52
C MET A 54 18.24 -8.48 -24.66
N VAL A 55 19.02 -9.03 -25.60
CA VAL A 55 19.55 -8.27 -26.75
C VAL A 55 18.43 -7.74 -27.66
N PHE A 56 17.29 -8.44 -27.69
CA PHE A 56 16.11 -8.00 -28.46
C PHE A 56 15.26 -6.96 -27.71
N LEU A 57 15.29 -6.95 -26.37
CA LEU A 57 14.50 -6.05 -25.53
C LEU A 57 15.26 -4.77 -25.10
N SER A 58 16.59 -4.78 -25.11
CA SER A 58 17.43 -3.65 -24.69
C SER A 58 17.64 -2.59 -25.78
N GLY A 59 17.07 -2.77 -26.97
CA GLY A 59 16.97 -1.70 -27.97
C GLY A 59 18.30 -0.97 -28.23
N GLY A 60 19.35 -1.71 -28.60
CA GLY A 60 20.47 -1.15 -29.35
C GLY A 60 21.23 0.03 -28.73
N GLN A 61 21.30 0.17 -27.41
CA GLN A 61 22.24 1.12 -26.78
C GLN A 61 23.36 0.39 -26.04
N GLY A 62 24.44 0.19 -26.80
CA GLY A 62 25.80 0.21 -26.30
C GLY A 62 26.26 -1.02 -25.53
N THR A 63 26.73 -2.05 -26.24
CA THR A 63 27.97 -2.78 -25.87
C THR A 63 28.36 -3.73 -27.00
N SER A 64 29.59 -3.57 -27.46
CA SER A 64 30.22 -4.35 -28.53
C SER A 64 30.53 -5.77 -28.05
N ALA A 65 29.63 -6.72 -28.25
CA ALA A 65 29.84 -8.16 -28.05
C ALA A 65 28.83 -8.96 -28.93
N PRO A 66 29.13 -10.22 -29.30
CA PRO A 66 28.89 -10.78 -30.62
C PRO A 66 27.41 -10.87 -30.97
N VAL A 67 27.09 -10.50 -32.22
CA VAL A 67 25.78 -10.59 -32.84
C VAL A 67 25.21 -12.01 -32.64
N GLY A 68 24.27 -12.16 -31.71
CA GLY A 68 23.48 -13.39 -31.58
C GLY A 68 22.68 -13.58 -32.86
N ASN A 69 22.95 -14.67 -33.59
CA ASN A 69 22.25 -14.96 -34.83
C ASN A 69 20.73 -15.10 -34.58
N PRO A 70 19.86 -14.47 -35.39
CA PRO A 70 18.42 -14.64 -35.29
C PRO A 70 17.96 -16.10 -35.51
N SER A 71 18.82 -16.94 -36.09
CA SER A 71 18.54 -18.37 -36.30
C SER A 71 18.54 -19.20 -35.01
N THR A 72 19.36 -18.87 -34.01
CA THR A 72 19.38 -19.62 -32.74
C THR A 72 18.15 -19.32 -31.87
N VAL A 73 17.56 -18.13 -32.00
CA VAL A 73 16.28 -17.79 -31.37
C VAL A 73 15.14 -18.55 -32.05
N ALA A 74 15.15 -18.62 -33.38
CA ALA A 74 14.16 -19.37 -34.15
C ALA A 74 14.21 -20.88 -33.85
N GLU A 75 15.40 -21.48 -33.74
CA GLU A 75 15.58 -22.91 -33.39
C GLU A 75 15.12 -23.23 -31.96
N PHE A 76 15.36 -22.34 -30.99
CA PHE A 76 14.88 -22.51 -29.61
C PHE A 76 13.35 -22.42 -29.52
N LEU A 77 12.73 -21.60 -30.37
CA LEU A 77 11.27 -21.43 -30.46
C LEU A 77 10.57 -22.51 -31.29
N SER A 78 11.25 -23.12 -32.27
CA SER A 78 10.64 -24.06 -33.21
C SER A 78 10.55 -25.50 -32.69
N GLY A 79 11.41 -25.92 -31.76
CA GLY A 79 11.54 -27.34 -31.38
C GLY A 79 11.09 -27.71 -29.96
N ASN A 80 11.09 -26.77 -29.01
CA ASN A 80 10.94 -27.10 -27.60
C ASN A 80 9.71 -26.44 -26.97
N TRP A 81 8.93 -27.22 -26.22
CA TRP A 81 7.86 -26.76 -25.31
C TRP A 81 8.29 -25.55 -24.44
N LEU A 82 9.57 -25.52 -24.05
CA LEU A 82 10.21 -24.43 -23.31
C LEU A 82 10.19 -23.07 -24.05
N GLY A 83 10.30 -23.06 -25.39
CA GLY A 83 10.26 -21.83 -26.19
C GLY A 83 8.89 -21.18 -26.18
N TRP A 84 7.82 -21.98 -26.34
CA TRP A 84 6.44 -21.50 -26.21
C TRP A 84 6.11 -21.02 -24.80
N MET A 85 6.58 -21.73 -23.76
CA MET A 85 6.45 -21.27 -22.37
C MET A 85 7.13 -19.92 -22.13
N ALA A 86 8.32 -19.71 -22.72
CA ALA A 86 9.04 -18.44 -22.62
C ALA A 86 8.29 -17.28 -23.31
N ILE A 87 7.70 -17.50 -24.49
CA ILE A 87 6.87 -16.50 -25.17
C ILE A 87 5.64 -16.15 -24.32
N VAL A 88 4.92 -17.15 -23.81
CA VAL A 88 3.72 -16.93 -22.98
C VAL A 88 4.08 -16.13 -21.73
N LEU A 89 5.18 -16.46 -21.06
CA LEU A 89 5.70 -15.70 -19.92
C LEU A 89 6.02 -14.25 -20.30
N LEU A 90 6.64 -14.01 -21.45
CA LEU A 90 6.94 -12.66 -21.95
C LEU A 90 5.69 -11.84 -22.24
N VAL A 91 4.66 -12.46 -22.84
CA VAL A 91 3.38 -11.79 -23.11
C VAL A 91 2.67 -11.44 -21.81
N ILE A 92 2.60 -12.38 -20.86
CA ILE A 92 2.03 -12.14 -19.52
C ILE A 92 2.79 -11.02 -18.82
N TRP A 93 4.13 -11.04 -18.87
CA TRP A 93 4.97 -9.99 -18.30
C TRP A 93 4.72 -8.62 -18.94
N GLY A 94 4.60 -8.58 -20.27
CA GLY A 94 4.29 -7.37 -21.02
C GLY A 94 2.93 -6.77 -20.64
N LEU A 95 1.91 -7.61 -20.50
CA LEU A 95 0.58 -7.19 -20.05
C LEU A 95 0.59 -6.67 -18.61
N ILE A 96 1.30 -7.33 -17.70
CA ILE A 96 1.47 -6.86 -16.32
C ILE A 96 2.18 -5.50 -16.30
N LYS A 97 3.27 -5.36 -17.06
CA LYS A 97 4.03 -4.11 -17.16
C LYS A 97 3.19 -2.97 -17.75
N PHE A 98 2.39 -3.26 -18.78
CA PHE A 98 1.47 -2.29 -19.37
C PHE A 98 0.39 -1.89 -18.37
N TYR A 99 -0.23 -2.85 -17.68
CA TYR A 99 -1.23 -2.59 -16.64
C TYR A 99 -0.68 -1.67 -15.53
N ILE A 100 0.49 -2.00 -14.99
CA ILE A 100 1.17 -1.23 -13.93
C ILE A 100 1.47 0.20 -14.39
N ARG A 101 1.93 0.37 -15.63
CA ARG A 101 2.29 1.68 -16.20
C ARG A 101 1.06 2.50 -16.59
N SER A 102 -0.02 1.85 -17.02
CA SER A 102 -1.27 2.52 -17.43
C SER A 102 -2.07 3.07 -16.25
N GLU A 103 -1.98 2.43 -15.09
CA GLU A 103 -2.74 2.80 -13.89
C GLU A 103 -1.94 3.61 -12.85
N ASP A 104 -0.70 4.01 -13.16
CA ASP A 104 0.24 4.64 -12.20
C ASP A 104 0.36 3.84 -10.88
N LEU A 105 0.31 2.50 -10.97
CA LEU A 105 0.24 1.63 -9.79
C LEU A 105 1.47 1.75 -8.91
N GLU A 106 2.63 2.02 -9.49
CA GLU A 106 3.88 2.26 -8.76
C GLU A 106 3.78 3.49 -7.85
N LYS A 107 3.25 4.60 -8.39
CA LYS A 107 3.00 5.82 -7.62
C LYS A 107 1.95 5.57 -6.55
N ARG A 108 0.83 4.93 -6.88
CA ARG A 108 -0.24 4.65 -5.90
C ARG A 108 0.22 3.71 -4.79
N CYS A 109 1.00 2.67 -5.11
CA CYS A 109 1.49 1.71 -4.12
C CYS A 109 2.56 2.31 -3.21
N SER A 110 3.45 3.15 -3.74
CA SER A 110 4.43 3.89 -2.91
C SER A 110 3.74 4.87 -1.97
N LEU A 111 2.74 5.60 -2.44
CA LEU A 111 1.90 6.48 -1.63
C LEU A 111 1.14 5.71 -0.54
N LEU A 112 0.53 4.58 -0.89
CA LEU A 112 -0.19 3.72 0.04
C LEU A 112 0.74 3.16 1.13
N ARG A 113 1.97 2.78 0.77
CA ARG A 113 3.00 2.36 1.74
C ARG A 113 3.38 3.49 2.68
N SER A 114 3.59 4.70 2.16
CA SER A 114 3.88 5.89 2.97
C SER A 114 2.70 6.25 3.89
N CYS A 115 1.48 6.25 3.36
CA CYS A 115 0.24 6.49 4.08
C CYS A 115 0.10 5.53 5.26
N LYS A 116 0.33 4.23 5.04
CA LYS A 116 0.32 3.23 6.11
C LYS A 116 1.32 3.53 7.22
N GLN A 117 2.56 3.89 6.87
CA GLN A 117 3.59 4.25 7.85
C GLN A 117 3.17 5.48 8.66
N GLN A 118 2.59 6.49 8.01
CA GLN A 118 2.09 7.69 8.67
C GLN A 118 0.87 7.38 9.56
N CYS A 119 -0.05 6.51 9.13
CA CYS A 119 -1.15 6.02 9.97
C CYS A 119 -0.64 5.30 11.23
N MET A 120 0.43 4.49 11.12
CA MET A 120 1.06 3.86 12.29
C MET A 120 1.68 4.89 13.24
N GLN A 121 2.30 5.95 12.70
CA GLN A 121 2.82 7.04 13.52
C GLN A 121 1.71 7.82 14.22
N ILE A 122 0.61 8.12 13.53
CA ILE A 122 -0.58 8.75 14.11
C ILE A 122 -1.19 7.86 15.19
N GLU A 123 -1.27 6.55 14.96
CA GLU A 123 -1.72 5.60 15.97
C GLU A 123 -0.83 5.64 17.22
N TYR A 124 0.49 5.66 17.05
CA TYR A 124 1.41 5.78 18.19
C TYR A 124 1.22 7.10 18.94
N GLN A 125 1.06 8.23 18.22
CA GLN A 125 0.75 9.53 18.83
C GLN A 125 -0.60 9.52 19.54
N LEU A 126 -1.61 8.83 18.99
CA LEU A 126 -2.91 8.66 19.61
C LEU A 126 -2.78 7.93 20.95
N LEU A 127 -2.01 6.85 21.01
CA LEU A 127 -1.76 6.11 22.26
C LEU A 127 -1.07 7.00 23.31
N GLN A 128 -0.13 7.86 22.90
CA GLN A 128 0.51 8.81 23.80
C GLN A 128 -0.47 9.89 24.29
N VAL A 129 -1.34 10.40 23.42
CA VAL A 129 -2.34 11.40 23.78
C VAL A 129 -3.39 10.81 24.72
N LEU A 130 -3.88 9.59 24.46
CA LEU A 130 -4.86 8.93 25.32
C LEU A 130 -4.32 8.59 26.71
N ALA A 131 -3.00 8.50 26.87
CA ALA A 131 -2.35 8.32 28.17
C ALA A 131 -2.27 9.61 29.01
N THR A 132 -2.65 10.77 28.46
CA THR A 132 -2.69 12.04 29.20
C THR A 132 -4.04 12.25 29.88
N GLU A 133 -4.06 13.09 30.92
CA GLU A 133 -5.28 13.39 31.69
C GLU A 133 -6.35 14.15 30.88
N THR A 134 -5.91 15.01 29.96
CA THR A 134 -6.76 15.87 29.11
C THR A 134 -6.55 15.61 27.61
N PRO A 135 -6.89 14.40 27.11
CA PRO A 135 -6.62 14.03 25.71
C PRO A 135 -7.42 14.89 24.72
N MET A 136 -8.55 15.47 25.14
CA MET A 136 -9.40 16.33 24.30
C MET A 136 -8.70 17.56 23.72
N GLU A 137 -7.63 18.06 24.35
CA GLU A 137 -6.88 19.20 23.81
C GLU A 137 -6.08 18.83 22.56
N LYS A 138 -5.57 17.59 22.51
CA LYS A 138 -4.65 17.12 21.45
C LYS A 138 -5.33 16.25 20.40
N LEU A 139 -6.46 15.64 20.72
CA LEU A 139 -7.26 14.84 19.77
C LEU A 139 -7.63 15.58 18.48
N PRO A 140 -8.11 16.85 18.50
CA PRO A 140 -8.45 17.58 17.28
C PRO A 140 -7.26 17.76 16.34
N THR A 141 -6.07 18.02 16.89
CA THR A 141 -4.84 18.17 16.09
C THR A 141 -4.43 16.86 15.42
N LEU A 142 -4.58 15.73 16.11
CA LEU A 142 -4.36 14.40 15.54
C LEU A 142 -5.37 14.06 14.45
N GLN A 143 -6.64 14.38 14.68
CA GLN A 143 -7.69 14.21 13.69
C GLN A 143 -7.41 15.01 12.42
N ALA A 144 -7.04 16.29 12.55
CA ALA A 144 -6.73 17.14 11.40
C ALA A 144 -5.59 16.55 10.56
N LYS A 145 -4.51 16.07 11.21
CA LYS A 145 -3.40 15.39 10.52
C LYS A 145 -3.84 14.11 9.81
N LEU A 146 -4.70 13.32 10.45
CA LEU A 146 -5.23 12.09 9.85
C LEU A 146 -6.09 12.39 8.62
N TYR A 147 -6.93 13.42 8.69
CA TYR A 147 -7.78 13.82 7.56
C TYR A 147 -6.97 14.40 6.42
N GLU A 148 -5.99 15.27 6.70
CA GLU A 148 -5.07 15.77 5.68
C GLU A 148 -4.34 14.62 4.96
N LEU A 149 -3.88 13.62 5.72
CA LEU A 149 -3.24 12.43 5.16
C LEU A 149 -4.21 11.64 4.26
N VAL A 150 -5.43 11.39 4.75
CA VAL A 150 -6.44 10.60 4.01
C VAL A 150 -6.90 11.35 2.77
N ASP A 151 -7.24 12.63 2.88
CA ASP A 151 -7.72 13.47 1.78
C ASP A 151 -6.68 13.57 0.67
N ARG A 152 -5.40 13.73 1.04
CA ARG A 152 -4.31 13.70 0.07
C ARG A 152 -4.26 12.36 -0.68
N ASN A 153 -4.39 11.24 0.03
CA ASN A 153 -4.36 9.91 -0.59
C ASN A 153 -5.61 9.62 -1.42
N ILE A 154 -6.77 10.16 -1.05
CA ILE A 154 -7.99 10.13 -1.87
C ILE A 154 -7.77 10.93 -3.16
N ALA A 155 -7.23 12.16 -3.06
CA ALA A 155 -6.95 13.02 -4.20
C ALA A 155 -5.94 12.39 -5.18
N GLU A 156 -4.92 11.71 -4.64
CA GLU A 156 -3.90 11.00 -5.41
C GLU A 156 -4.36 9.60 -5.89
N ARG A 157 -5.62 9.23 -5.63
CA ARG A 157 -6.24 7.92 -5.98
C ARG A 157 -5.49 6.70 -5.44
N SER A 158 -4.72 6.88 -4.37
CA SER A 158 -4.06 5.78 -3.64
C SER A 158 -5.00 5.17 -2.59
N TRP A 159 -5.98 5.93 -2.10
CA TRP A 159 -7.01 5.43 -1.19
C TRP A 159 -8.22 4.90 -1.98
N GLN A 160 -8.62 3.65 -1.70
CA GLN A 160 -9.64 2.94 -2.49
C GLN A 160 -11.07 3.50 -2.30
N PHE A 161 -11.36 4.01 -1.12
CA PHE A 161 -12.70 4.43 -0.72
C PHE A 161 -12.80 5.96 -0.64
N SER A 162 -13.98 6.54 -0.79
CA SER A 162 -14.19 7.98 -0.55
C SER A 162 -14.21 8.35 0.94
N GLY A 163 -13.90 7.40 1.82
CA GLY A 163 -13.99 7.51 3.27
C GLY A 163 -13.44 6.25 3.97
N PRO A 164 -13.93 5.92 5.18
CA PRO A 164 -13.59 4.66 5.82
C PRO A 164 -14.11 3.46 5.01
N GLU A 165 -13.40 2.34 5.07
CA GLU A 165 -13.80 1.10 4.42
C GLU A 165 -15.16 0.62 4.97
N PRO A 166 -16.11 0.19 4.13
CA PRO A 166 -17.39 -0.32 4.61
C PRO A 166 -17.23 -1.70 5.29
N GLY A 167 -18.03 -2.00 6.31
CA GLY A 167 -18.00 -3.31 6.97
C GLY A 167 -16.87 -3.48 8.00
N ILE A 168 -16.30 -2.37 8.48
CA ILE A 168 -15.25 -2.36 9.52
C ILE A 168 -15.78 -2.05 10.92
N GLU A 169 -17.09 -1.89 11.08
CA GLU A 169 -17.71 -1.37 12.31
C GLU A 169 -17.35 -2.23 13.53
N ASN A 170 -17.33 -3.55 13.37
CA ASN A 170 -16.95 -4.49 14.42
C ASN A 170 -15.47 -4.34 14.83
N GLU A 171 -14.56 -4.10 13.88
CA GLU A 171 -13.14 -3.90 14.17
C GLU A 171 -12.87 -2.54 14.81
N VAL A 172 -13.58 -1.51 14.35
CA VAL A 172 -13.58 -0.17 14.95
C VAL A 172 -14.04 -0.25 16.39
N ASP A 173 -15.14 -0.94 16.64
CA ASP A 173 -15.69 -1.12 17.98
C ASP A 173 -14.74 -1.88 18.91
N ALA A 174 -14.20 -3.01 18.44
CA ALA A 174 -13.22 -3.77 19.20
C ALA A 174 -11.98 -2.94 19.55
N TYR A 175 -11.45 -2.19 18.56
CA TYR A 175 -10.28 -1.36 18.73
C TYR A 175 -10.53 -0.18 19.66
N CYS A 176 -11.63 0.55 19.50
CA CYS A 176 -11.94 1.66 20.40
C CYS A 176 -12.24 1.13 21.82
N ASN A 177 -12.94 0.01 21.99
CA ASN A 177 -13.16 -0.61 23.30
C ASN A 177 -11.85 -1.01 23.99
N GLN A 178 -10.86 -1.49 23.23
CA GLN A 178 -9.52 -1.79 23.74
C GLN A 178 -8.80 -0.51 24.21
N LEU A 179 -8.92 0.60 23.47
CA LEU A 179 -8.34 1.87 23.87
C LEU A 179 -9.03 2.43 25.12
N ILE A 180 -10.36 2.39 25.17
CA ILE A 180 -11.15 2.89 26.29
C ILE A 180 -10.84 2.08 27.55
N SER A 181 -10.84 0.74 27.48
CA SER A 181 -10.54 -0.09 28.66
C SER A 181 -9.14 0.13 29.20
N LYS A 182 -8.18 0.46 28.33
CA LYS A 182 -6.78 0.69 28.72
C LYS A 182 -6.51 2.08 29.28
N TYR A 183 -7.21 3.11 28.79
CA TYR A 183 -6.86 4.51 29.07
C TYR A 183 -7.92 5.30 29.82
N SER A 184 -9.16 4.81 29.91
CA SER A 184 -10.28 5.54 30.55
C SER A 184 -10.03 5.90 32.01
N SER A 185 -9.22 5.12 32.73
CA SER A 185 -8.86 5.41 34.12
C SER A 185 -8.03 6.68 34.31
N PHE A 186 -7.37 7.16 33.26
CA PHE A 186 -6.52 8.35 33.32
C PHE A 186 -7.26 9.64 32.95
N TRP A 187 -8.47 9.55 32.39
CA TRP A 187 -9.17 10.71 31.88
C TRP A 187 -9.89 11.45 33.01
N LEU A 188 -9.80 12.78 32.99
CA LEU A 188 -10.63 13.60 33.85
C LEU A 188 -12.11 13.42 33.47
N PRO A 189 -13.02 13.46 34.46
CA PRO A 189 -14.45 13.40 34.19
C PRO A 189 -14.84 14.51 33.21
N ALA A 190 -15.63 14.15 32.20
CA ALA A 190 -16.13 15.12 31.24
C ALA A 190 -16.83 16.28 31.97
N PRO A 191 -16.61 17.54 31.55
CA PRO A 191 -17.32 18.67 32.12
C PRO A 191 -18.82 18.41 32.01
N SER A 192 -19.56 18.61 33.11
CA SER A 192 -21.02 18.52 33.09
C SER A 192 -21.52 19.51 32.04
N VAL A 193 -22.23 19.00 31.04
CA VAL A 193 -22.95 19.83 30.09
C VAL A 193 -24.10 20.44 30.88
N ASP A 194 -23.86 21.57 31.54
CA ASP A 194 -24.95 22.42 32.02
C ASP A 194 -25.73 22.84 30.78
N ARG A 195 -26.97 22.35 30.72
CA ARG A 195 -27.95 22.72 29.71
C ARG A 195 -28.45 24.12 30.07
N ASP A 196 -27.78 25.14 29.55
CA ASP A 196 -28.37 26.47 29.38
C ASP A 196 -29.17 26.52 28.06
#